data_AF-A0A8T5RK92-F1
#
_entry.id   AF-A0A8T5RK92-F1
#
_cell.length_a   1.000
_cell.length_b   1.000
_cell.length_c   1.000
_cell.angle_alpha   90.00
_cell.angle_beta   90.00
_cell.angle_gamma   90.00
#
_symmetry.space_group_name_H-M   'P 1'
#
loop_
_entity.id
_entity.type
_entity.pdbx_description
1 polymer ?
#
loop_
_entity_poly.entity_id
_entity_poly.type
_entity_poly.pdbx_seq_one_letter_code
_entity_poly.pdbx_strand_id
1 'polypeptide(L)'
;MRKLIIIPVGSYEQHGPHLPLDTDYLIAEKISESIANMYFGKINKGIQIGISTEHDGFEKTKSITQDQFINEIEKKINNLDKNAKLV
;
A
#
# COMPACT_ATOMS: atom_id res chain seq x y z
N MET A 1 9.02 -5.65 -23.90
CA MET A 1 9.31 -5.86 -22.47
C MET A 1 8.12 -5.43 -21.64
N ARG A 2 7.60 -6.28 -20.73
CA ARG A 2 6.56 -5.86 -19.78
C ARG A 2 7.19 -4.93 -18.74
N LYS A 3 6.53 -3.82 -18.42
CA LYS A 3 6.98 -2.91 -17.35
C LYS A 3 6.53 -3.47 -16.00
N LEU A 4 7.43 -3.53 -15.02
CA LEU A 4 7.10 -3.87 -13.64
C LEU A 4 6.55 -2.63 -12.94
N ILE A 5 5.31 -2.69 -12.45
CA ILE A 5 4.71 -1.66 -11.62
C ILE A 5 4.48 -2.23 -10.23
N ILE A 6 4.91 -1.50 -9.20
CA ILE A 6 4.76 -1.87 -7.80
C ILE A 6 3.82 -0.86 -7.13
N ILE A 7 2.86 -1.34 -6.36
CA ILE A 7 1.96 -0.51 -5.57
C ILE A 7 2.12 -0.91 -4.10
N PRO A 8 2.85 -0.12 -3.29
CA PRO A 8 2.97 -0.42 -1.87
C PRO A 8 1.61 -0.26 -1.20
N VAL A 9 1.25 -1.23 -0.37
CA VAL A 9 -0.01 -1.26 0.40
C VAL A 9 0.36 -1.49 1.85
N GLY A 10 -0.19 -0.65 2.73
CA GLY A 10 -0.13 -0.81 4.17
C GLY A 10 -1.37 -0.21 4.83
N SER A 11 -1.27 0.00 6.13
CA SER A 11 -2.33 0.54 6.97
C SER A 11 -1.85 1.73 7.82
N TYR A 12 -2.82 2.46 8.39
CA TYR A 12 -2.58 3.54 9.34
C TYR A 12 -3.18 3.13 10.70
N GLU A 13 -2.44 2.31 11.44
CA GLU A 13 -2.95 1.54 12.57
C GLU A 13 -1.96 1.46 13.74
N GLN A 14 -2.47 1.08 14.90
CA GLN A 14 -1.70 1.04 16.14
C GLN A 14 -0.66 -0.09 16.15
N HIS A 15 0.60 0.26 16.45
CA HIS A 15 1.73 -0.66 16.52
C HIS A 15 2.42 -0.68 17.91
N GLY A 16 1.69 -0.31 18.96
CA GLY A 16 2.25 -0.10 20.29
C GLY A 16 2.86 1.31 20.46
N PRO A 17 3.42 1.62 21.63
CA PRO A 17 3.88 2.97 21.96
C PRO A 17 5.19 3.39 21.28
N HIS A 18 5.91 2.45 20.65
CA HIS A 18 7.26 2.67 20.12
C HIS A 18 7.31 2.83 18.60
N LEU A 19 6.26 2.41 17.91
CA LEU A 19 6.22 2.38 16.45
C LEU A 19 5.21 3.41 15.93
N PRO A 20 5.49 4.05 14.78
CA PRO A 20 4.56 5.00 14.19
C PRO A 20 3.33 4.30 13.60
N LEU A 21 2.25 5.05 13.37
CA LEU A 21 0.98 4.52 12.87
C LEU A 21 1.07 4.02 11.41
N ASP A 22 2.02 4.52 10.64
CA ASP A 22 2.25 4.16 9.24
C ASP A 22 3.33 3.09 9.06
N THR A 23 3.64 2.32 10.12
CA THR A 23 4.68 1.28 10.12
C THR A 23 4.55 0.33 8.91
N ASP A 24 3.35 -0.19 8.65
CA ASP A 24 3.11 -1.10 7.52
C ASP A 24 3.47 -0.47 6.18
N TYR A 25 3.06 0.78 5.98
CA TYR A 25 3.32 1.49 4.74
C TYR A 25 4.81 1.81 4.58
N LEU A 26 5.50 2.23 5.65
CA LEU A 26 6.94 2.48 5.63
C LEU A 26 7.73 1.23 5.24
N ILE A 27 7.36 0.07 5.79
CA ILE A 27 7.98 -1.22 5.46
C ILE A 27 7.70 -1.57 3.99
N ALA A 28 6.42 -1.52 3.57
CA ALA A 28 6.03 -1.84 2.21
C ALA A 28 6.71 -0.93 1.17
N GLU A 29 6.85 0.37 1.45
CA GLU A 29 7.53 1.34 0.61
C GLU A 29 9.01 1.01 0.47
N LYS A 30 9.72 0.73 1.56
CA LYS A 30 11.16 0.39 1.52
C LYS A 30 11.44 -0.93 0.80
N ILE A 31 10.57 -1.92 0.97
CA ILE A 31 10.65 -3.17 0.19
C ILE A 31 10.41 -2.88 -1.29
N SER A 32 9.40 -2.07 -1.62
CA SER A 32 9.08 -1.68 -3.00
C SER A 32 10.23 -0.95 -3.68
N GLU A 33 10.90 -0.02 -2.98
CA GLU A 33 12.12 0.65 -3.44
C GLU A 33 13.24 -0.33 -3.76
N SER A 34 13.46 -1.31 -2.88
CA SER A 34 14.50 -2.33 -3.07
C SER A 34 14.23 -3.18 -4.32
N ILE A 35 12.99 -3.63 -4.51
CA ILE A 35 12.56 -4.41 -5.67
C ILE A 35 12.64 -3.57 -6.96
N ALA A 36 12.15 -2.32 -6.93
CA ALA A 36 12.21 -1.41 -8.07
C ALA A 36 13.65 -1.21 -8.57
N ASN A 37 14.59 -1.05 -7.65
CA ASN A 37 16.01 -0.91 -7.97
C ASN A 37 16.61 -2.18 -8.58
N MET A 38 16.24 -3.37 -8.08
CA MET A 38 16.76 -4.65 -8.60
C MET A 38 16.22 -5.00 -10.00
N TYR A 39 14.96 -4.63 -10.28
CA TYR A 39 14.23 -5.10 -11.48
C TYR A 39 13.85 -3.98 -12.44
N PHE A 40 14.40 -2.77 -12.27
CA PHE A 40 14.04 -1.58 -13.04
C PHE A 40 12.52 -1.33 -13.05
N GLY A 41 11.88 -1.58 -11.90
CA GLY A 41 10.45 -1.38 -11.68
C GLY A 41 10.12 0.09 -11.42
N LYS A 42 8.84 0.45 -11.60
CA LYS A 42 8.32 1.77 -11.23
C LYS A 42 7.34 1.64 -10.09
N ILE A 43 7.56 2.41 -9.04
CA ILE A 43 6.64 2.52 -7.90
C ILE A 43 5.53 3.52 -8.26
N ASN A 44 4.29 3.13 -8.05
CA ASN A 44 3.13 4.02 -8.14
C ASN A 44 2.76 4.55 -6.74
N LYS A 45 1.89 5.57 -6.67
CA LYS A 45 1.33 6.05 -5.41
C LYS A 45 0.71 4.87 -4.66
N GLY A 46 1.13 4.61 -3.43
CA GLY A 46 0.65 3.49 -2.64
C GLY A 46 -0.72 3.70 -1.99
N ILE A 47 -1.13 2.73 -1.18
CA ILE A 47 -2.30 2.75 -0.29
C ILE A 47 -1.77 2.78 1.15
N GLN A 48 -2.06 3.87 1.86
CA GLN A 48 -1.58 4.10 3.24
C GLN A 48 -2.64 3.81 4.31
N ILE A 49 -3.91 3.69 3.91
CA ILE A 49 -5.03 3.40 4.81
C ILE A 49 -5.68 2.12 4.29
N GLY A 50 -5.56 1.05 5.07
CA GLY A 50 -6.07 -0.27 4.77
C GLY A 50 -7.34 -0.59 5.57
N ILE A 51 -7.63 -1.88 5.65
CA ILE A 51 -8.72 -2.42 6.48
C ILE A 51 -8.07 -2.85 7.80
N SER A 52 -8.36 -2.11 8.86
CA SER A 52 -7.72 -2.24 10.18
C SER A 52 -8.74 -2.05 11.31
N THR A 53 -9.97 -2.56 11.13
CA THR A 53 -11.08 -2.33 12.06
C THR A 53 -10.85 -2.97 13.44
N GLU A 54 -10.01 -3.99 13.52
CA GLU A 54 -9.51 -4.56 14.78
C GLU A 54 -8.74 -3.54 15.64
N HIS A 55 -8.26 -2.45 15.04
CA HIS A 55 -7.54 -1.37 15.70
C HIS A 55 -8.41 -0.12 15.97
N ASP A 56 -9.72 -0.13 15.68
CA ASP A 56 -10.63 1.03 15.82
C ASP A 56 -10.71 1.57 17.26
N GLY A 57 -10.38 0.74 18.26
CA GLY A 57 -10.33 1.15 19.67
C GLY A 57 -9.10 1.98 20.06
N PHE A 58 -8.13 2.14 19.15
CA PHE A 58 -6.90 2.90 19.41
C PHE A 58 -6.96 4.29 18.79
N GLU A 59 -6.51 5.28 19.55
CA GLU A 59 -6.50 6.67 19.12
C GLU A 59 -5.71 6.83 17.82
N LYS A 60 -6.27 7.58 16.86
CA LYS A 60 -5.66 7.93 15.56
C LYS A 60 -5.53 6.81 14.54
N THR A 61 -5.90 5.56 14.84
CA THR A 61 -6.11 4.53 13.81
C THR A 61 -7.10 5.05 12.75
N LYS A 62 -6.84 4.75 11.49
CA LYS A 62 -7.76 4.98 10.38
C LYS A 62 -7.94 3.68 9.62
N SER A 63 -9.19 3.27 9.49
CA SER A 63 -9.59 2.08 8.76
C SER A 63 -10.65 2.44 7.71
N ILE A 64 -10.60 1.79 6.56
CA ILE A 64 -11.63 1.87 5.52
C ILE A 64 -12.36 0.54 5.41
N THR A 65 -13.56 0.57 4.82
CA THR A 65 -14.31 -0.68 4.57
C THR A 65 -13.63 -1.53 3.49
N GLN A 66 -13.96 -2.82 3.47
CA GLN A 66 -13.52 -3.72 2.41
C GLN A 66 -13.89 -3.20 1.01
N ASP A 67 -15.11 -2.69 0.83
CA ASP A 67 -15.54 -2.13 -0.44
C ASP A 67 -14.73 -0.90 -0.84
N GLN A 68 -14.42 0.00 0.10
CA GLN A 68 -13.56 1.16 -0.17
C GLN A 68 -12.15 0.72 -0.59
N PHE A 69 -11.59 -0.30 0.07
CA PHE A 69 -10.27 -0.82 -0.24
C PHE A 69 -10.22 -1.47 -1.64
N ILE A 70 -11.20 -2.31 -1.97
CA ILE A 70 -11.35 -2.90 -3.31
C ILE A 70 -11.44 -1.80 -4.37
N ASN A 71 -12.31 -0.81 -4.16
CA ASN A 71 -12.46 0.32 -5.08
C ASN A 71 -11.14 1.09 -5.28
N GLU A 72 -10.34 1.30 -4.24
CA GLU A 72 -9.03 1.96 -4.36
C GLU A 72 -8.02 1.12 -5.16
N ILE A 73 -8.00 -0.21 -4.97
CA ILE A 73 -7.19 -1.11 -5.78
C ILE A 73 -7.61 -1.06 -7.25
N GLU A 74 -8.91 -1.21 -7.53
CA GLU A 74 -9.44 -1.18 -8.90
C GLU A 74 -9.13 0.13 -9.61
N LYS A 75 -9.32 1.28 -8.94
CA LYS A 75 -8.95 2.60 -9.47
C LYS A 75 -7.46 2.65 -9.82
N LYS A 76 -6.58 2.12 -8.97
CA LYS A 76 -5.15 2.12 -9.27
C LYS A 76 -4.83 1.26 -10.48
N ILE A 77 -5.37 0.04 -10.55
CA ILE A 77 -5.15 -0.90 -11.65
C ILE A 77 -5.66 -0.32 -12.97
N ASN A 78 -6.87 0.23 -12.98
CA ASN A 78 -7.51 0.78 -14.18
C ASN A 78 -6.75 1.99 -14.77
N ASN A 79 -5.94 2.68 -13.95
CA ASN A 79 -5.09 3.79 -14.37
C ASN A 79 -3.70 3.34 -14.85
N LEU A 80 -3.38 2.04 -14.88
CA LEU A 80 -2.10 1.53 -15.36
C LEU A 80 -2.10 1.25 -16.87
N ASP A 81 -0.90 1.30 -17.45
CA ASP A 81 -0.64 0.81 -18.82
C ASP A 81 -1.03 -0.68 -18.89
N LYS A 82 -1.91 -1.04 -19.84
CA LYS A 82 -2.42 -2.42 -20.02
C LYS A 82 -1.32 -3.44 -20.31
N ASN A 83 -0.11 -3.00 -20.66
CA ASN A 83 1.06 -3.85 -20.88
C ASN A 83 1.95 -4.01 -19.64
N ALA A 84 1.60 -3.38 -18.52
CA ALA A 84 2.30 -3.52 -17.25
C ALA A 84 2.00 -4.87 -16.60
N LYS A 85 3.01 -5.40 -15.91
CA LYS A 85 2.83 -6.47 -14.93
C LYS A 85 2.76 -5.82 -13.55
N LEU A 86 1.63 -6.02 -12.86
CA LEU A 86 1.48 -5.65 -11.46
C LEU A 86 2.11 -6.74 -10.60
N VAL A 87 2.92 -6.33 -9.62
CA VAL A 87 3.48 -7.20 -8.58
C VAL A 87 3.37 -6.50 -7.25
#